data_AF-A0A2G9NZN6-F1
#
_entry.id   AF-A0A2G9NZN6-F1
#
_cell.length_a   1.000
_cell.length_b   1.000
_cell.length_c   1.000
_cell.angle_alpha   90.00
_cell.angle_beta   90.00
_cell.angle_gamma   90.00
#
_symmetry.space_group_name_H-M   'P 1'
#
loop_
_entity.id
_entity.type
_entity.pdbx_description
1 polymer ?
#
loop_
_entity_poly.entity_id
_entity_poly.type
_entity_poly.pdbx_seq_one_letter_code
_entity_poly.pdbx_strand_id
1 'polypeptide(L)'
;MDLRYAYANARVKGMKSKLLPAAKVRELLAVDSVDSVIGLLEDSAYKREFVECSTRYRGIELVGKALALNMARTLATVNRILPEHAQDAFRTLAGLWVLEDLGKVLSKKAAGEAVDETELSLVDDKYAPLLLKLAKARDLRECAKLLQNQEFADDEALAKLAEGDPRMVLAGADGYYWKRTVSNTLASGDAQLLRINRARVDAKNALIILRLKRDGIPADEIRKRLLPSFVGSRYNAIIEAGDLNASIDLAAKMLGVPESAAAAAKQGRLSALEVAIERGLVERVLRESRLSVLGMGAITGFLYLKWTEIGNIRKIAYATHYGLKEELGDTVFTVKAS
;
A
#
# COMPACT_ATOMS: atom_id res chain seq x y z
N MET A 1 -2.42 -24.08 -12.05
CA MET A 1 -3.87 -23.78 -12.14
C MET A 1 -4.56 -24.67 -11.14
N ASP A 2 -5.37 -24.11 -10.23
CA ASP A 2 -6.02 -24.88 -9.17
C ASP A 2 -7.52 -24.55 -9.10
N LEU A 3 -8.36 -25.55 -9.40
CA LEU A 3 -9.82 -25.40 -9.49
C LEU A 3 -10.46 -24.88 -8.19
N ARG A 4 -9.80 -25.04 -7.04
CA ARG A 4 -10.25 -24.51 -5.75
C ARG A 4 -10.33 -22.97 -5.74
N TYR A 5 -9.62 -22.29 -6.65
CA TYR A 5 -9.72 -20.84 -6.84
C TYR A 5 -10.86 -20.40 -7.76
N ALA A 6 -11.61 -21.31 -8.40
CA ALA A 6 -12.61 -20.94 -9.42
C ALA A 6 -13.67 -19.98 -8.88
N TYR A 7 -14.26 -20.31 -7.73
CA TYR A 7 -15.24 -19.46 -7.08
C TYR A 7 -14.63 -18.12 -6.65
N ALA A 8 -13.47 -18.14 -5.98
CA ALA A 8 -12.78 -16.93 -5.50
C ALA A 8 -12.42 -15.98 -6.65
N ASN A 9 -11.82 -16.49 -7.72
CA ASN A 9 -11.39 -15.68 -8.86
C ASN A 9 -12.59 -15.14 -9.66
N ALA A 10 -13.68 -15.90 -9.82
CA ALA A 10 -14.90 -15.40 -10.45
C ALA A 10 -15.53 -14.24 -9.65
N ARG A 11 -15.63 -14.41 -8.32
CA ARG A 11 -16.11 -13.36 -7.41
C ARG A 11 -15.22 -12.12 -7.45
N VAL A 12 -13.91 -12.29 -7.35
CA VAL A 12 -12.93 -11.18 -7.43
C VAL A 12 -13.00 -10.46 -8.76
N LYS A 13 -13.21 -11.16 -9.89
CA LYS A 13 -13.42 -10.53 -11.19
C LYS A 13 -14.67 -9.63 -11.20
N GLY A 14 -15.77 -10.08 -10.58
CA GLY A 14 -16.98 -9.27 -10.40
C GLY A 14 -16.78 -8.10 -9.42
N MET A 15 -15.91 -8.22 -8.43
CA MET A 15 -15.55 -7.10 -7.55
C MET A 15 -14.67 -6.08 -8.29
N LYS A 16 -13.71 -6.56 -9.09
CA LYS A 16 -12.81 -5.73 -9.91
C LYS A 16 -13.57 -4.89 -10.94
N SER A 17 -14.70 -5.37 -11.48
CA SER A 17 -15.51 -4.59 -12.43
C SER A 17 -16.13 -3.33 -11.80
N LYS A 18 -16.29 -3.31 -10.47
CA LYS A 18 -16.85 -2.19 -9.68
C LYS A 18 -15.82 -1.12 -9.31
N LEU A 19 -14.54 -1.31 -9.63
CA LEU A 19 -13.55 -0.24 -9.53
C LEU A 19 -13.99 0.97 -10.38
N LEU A 20 -13.69 2.17 -9.90
CA LEU A 20 -14.06 3.44 -10.50
C LEU A 20 -13.51 3.53 -11.93
N PRO A 21 -14.37 3.78 -12.93
CA PRO A 21 -13.91 4.04 -14.29
C PRO A 21 -13.21 5.40 -14.37
N ALA A 22 -12.40 5.59 -15.41
CA ALA A 22 -11.66 6.83 -15.63
C ALA A 22 -12.56 8.07 -15.67
N ALA A 23 -13.78 7.94 -16.21
CA ALA A 23 -14.78 9.01 -16.21
C ALA A 23 -15.12 9.48 -14.80
N LYS A 24 -15.42 8.55 -13.88
CA LYS A 24 -15.76 8.88 -12.49
C LYS A 24 -14.55 9.49 -11.74
N VAL A 25 -13.32 9.05 -12.03
CA VAL A 25 -12.10 9.68 -11.48
C VAL A 25 -11.95 11.12 -11.98
N ARG A 26 -12.24 11.40 -13.26
CA ARG A 26 -12.24 12.77 -13.80
C ARG A 26 -13.32 13.64 -13.17
N GLU A 27 -14.52 13.09 -12.95
CA GLU A 27 -15.58 13.81 -12.22
C GLU A 27 -15.12 14.19 -10.80
N LEU A 28 -14.50 13.26 -10.06
CA LEU A 28 -13.95 13.54 -8.73
C LEU A 28 -12.87 14.65 -8.76
N LEU A 29 -12.03 14.66 -9.80
CA LEU A 29 -11.02 15.71 -9.98
C LEU A 29 -11.64 17.07 -10.31
N ALA A 30 -12.81 17.12 -10.94
CA ALA A 30 -13.45 18.36 -11.41
C ALA A 30 -14.28 19.10 -10.35
N VAL A 31 -14.64 18.47 -9.23
CA VAL A 31 -15.54 19.08 -8.23
C VAL A 31 -14.81 19.85 -7.13
N ASP A 32 -15.22 21.07 -6.80
CA ASP A 32 -14.39 21.94 -5.93
C ASP A 32 -14.65 21.82 -4.42
N SER A 33 -15.52 20.90 -4.00
CA SER A 33 -15.84 20.70 -2.58
C SER A 33 -15.79 19.23 -2.16
N VAL A 34 -15.47 19.00 -0.88
CA VAL A 34 -15.49 17.65 -0.29
C VAL A 34 -16.91 17.07 -0.28
N ASP A 35 -17.93 17.89 -0.11
CA ASP A 35 -19.32 17.44 -0.14
C ASP A 35 -19.71 16.94 -1.55
N SER A 36 -19.23 17.61 -2.61
CA SER A 36 -19.38 17.12 -3.98
C SER A 36 -18.62 15.82 -4.22
N VAL A 37 -17.42 15.66 -3.66
CA VAL A 37 -16.67 14.39 -3.68
C VAL A 37 -17.47 13.28 -3.00
N ILE A 38 -18.05 13.55 -1.83
CA ILE A 38 -18.90 12.61 -1.08
C ILE A 38 -20.11 12.20 -1.94
N GLY A 39 -20.83 13.17 -2.53
CA GLY A 39 -21.98 12.90 -3.39
C GLY A 39 -21.65 11.99 -4.57
N LEU A 40 -20.50 12.19 -5.22
CA LEU A 40 -20.02 11.32 -6.31
C LEU A 40 -19.69 9.90 -5.84
N LEU A 41 -19.18 9.74 -4.62
CA LEU A 41 -18.88 8.44 -4.03
C LEU A 41 -20.15 7.72 -3.54
N GLU A 42 -21.16 8.46 -3.08
CA GLU A 42 -22.49 7.93 -2.77
C GLU A 42 -23.23 7.42 -4.03
N ASP A 43 -22.93 7.97 -5.20
CA ASP A 43 -23.37 7.49 -6.51
C ASP A 43 -22.42 6.41 -7.12
N SER A 44 -21.75 5.63 -6.28
CA SER A 44 -20.78 4.63 -6.75
C SER A 44 -20.86 3.32 -5.97
N ALA A 45 -19.91 2.42 -6.24
CA ALA A 45 -19.74 1.19 -5.46
C ALA A 45 -19.41 1.42 -3.96
N TYR A 46 -19.15 2.67 -3.57
CA TYR A 46 -18.88 3.10 -2.19
C TYR A 46 -20.15 3.53 -1.41
N LYS A 47 -21.32 3.60 -2.08
CA LYS A 47 -22.59 4.09 -1.49
C LYS A 47 -22.86 3.57 -0.09
N ARG A 48 -22.76 2.25 0.10
CA ARG A 48 -23.14 1.58 1.35
C ARG A 48 -22.35 2.13 2.53
N GLU A 49 -21.02 2.22 2.41
CA GLU A 49 -20.17 2.66 3.50
C GLU A 49 -20.27 4.16 3.76
N PHE A 50 -20.47 4.98 2.72
CA PHE A 50 -20.69 6.42 2.91
C PHE A 50 -22.00 6.71 3.63
N VAL A 51 -23.10 6.08 3.21
CA VAL A 51 -24.41 6.22 3.89
C VAL A 51 -24.31 5.79 5.35
N GLU A 52 -23.67 4.66 5.63
CA GLU A 52 -23.50 4.15 6.99
C GLU A 52 -22.65 5.09 7.87
N CYS A 53 -21.49 5.52 7.39
CA CYS A 53 -20.61 6.42 8.13
C CYS A 53 -21.17 7.84 8.27
N SER A 54 -22.04 8.28 7.34
CA SER A 54 -22.68 9.60 7.39
C SER A 54 -23.62 9.77 8.59
N THR A 55 -23.94 8.70 9.32
CA THR A 55 -24.68 8.81 10.58
C THR A 55 -23.87 9.47 11.70
N ARG A 56 -22.53 9.40 11.63
CA ARG A 56 -21.62 9.81 12.72
C ARG A 56 -20.53 10.79 12.30
N TYR A 57 -20.12 10.76 11.03
CA TYR A 57 -18.98 11.53 10.53
C TYR A 57 -19.40 12.50 9.43
N ARG A 58 -18.61 13.56 9.20
CA ARG A 58 -18.82 14.57 8.15
C ARG A 58 -17.51 14.93 7.46
N GLY A 59 -17.60 15.60 6.31
CA GLY A 59 -16.45 16.15 5.58
C GLY A 59 -15.34 15.13 5.33
N ILE A 60 -14.08 15.55 5.53
CA ILE A 60 -12.91 14.71 5.25
C ILE A 60 -12.83 13.48 6.17
N GLU A 61 -13.34 13.57 7.39
CA GLU A 61 -13.38 12.45 8.33
C GLU A 61 -14.32 11.34 7.81
N LEU A 62 -15.50 11.73 7.30
CA LEU A 62 -16.44 10.79 6.66
C LEU A 62 -15.76 10.02 5.52
N VAL A 63 -15.04 10.73 4.63
CA VAL A 63 -14.30 10.10 3.53
C VAL A 63 -13.30 9.07 4.08
N GLY A 64 -12.51 9.46 5.08
CA GLY A 64 -11.53 8.56 5.70
C GLY A 64 -12.16 7.28 6.26
N LYS A 65 -13.20 7.43 7.08
CA LYS A 65 -13.89 6.30 7.76
C LYS A 65 -14.61 5.39 6.76
N ALA A 66 -15.35 5.96 5.80
CA ALA A 66 -16.09 5.19 4.80
C ALA A 66 -15.15 4.38 3.89
N LEU A 67 -14.03 4.97 3.46
CA LEU A 67 -13.03 4.25 2.65
C LEU A 67 -12.33 3.14 3.43
N ALA A 68 -12.00 3.38 4.71
CA ALA A 68 -11.44 2.35 5.58
C ALA A 68 -12.43 1.17 5.76
N LEU A 69 -13.69 1.47 6.05
CA LEU A 69 -14.75 0.45 6.18
C LEU A 69 -14.95 -0.34 4.88
N ASN A 70 -14.89 0.32 3.72
CA ASN A 70 -15.02 -0.33 2.42
C ASN A 70 -13.86 -1.30 2.17
N MET A 71 -12.64 -0.91 2.53
CA MET A 71 -11.47 -1.80 2.43
C MET A 71 -11.58 -2.99 3.38
N ALA A 72 -11.94 -2.76 4.64
CA ALA A 72 -12.12 -3.82 5.65
C ALA A 72 -13.16 -4.86 5.19
N ARG A 73 -14.32 -4.41 4.69
CA ARG A 73 -15.36 -5.28 4.12
C ARG A 73 -14.89 -6.03 2.88
N THR A 74 -14.09 -5.38 2.04
CA THR A 74 -13.51 -6.00 0.84
C THR A 74 -12.57 -7.15 1.24
N LEU A 75 -11.68 -6.90 2.21
CA LEU A 75 -10.73 -7.91 2.71
C LEU A 75 -11.46 -9.07 3.41
N ALA A 76 -12.43 -8.78 4.27
CA ALA A 76 -13.25 -9.81 4.91
C ALA A 76 -14.01 -10.67 3.87
N THR A 77 -14.52 -10.04 2.81
CA THR A 77 -15.18 -10.76 1.71
C THR A 77 -14.19 -11.68 0.99
N VAL A 78 -13.00 -11.18 0.65
CA VAL A 78 -11.96 -11.98 -0.01
C VAL A 78 -11.51 -13.14 0.88
N ASN A 79 -11.27 -12.89 2.18
CA ASN A 79 -10.90 -13.91 3.14
C ASN A 79 -11.92 -15.07 3.18
N ARG A 80 -13.21 -14.73 3.20
CA ARG A 80 -14.31 -15.72 3.27
C ARG A 80 -14.47 -16.57 2.02
N ILE A 81 -14.15 -16.04 0.84
CA ILE A 81 -14.32 -16.77 -0.44
C ILE A 81 -13.07 -17.53 -0.87
N LEU A 82 -11.93 -17.26 -0.25
CA LEU A 82 -10.66 -17.92 -0.53
C LEU A 82 -10.68 -19.37 -0.07
N PRO A 83 -10.04 -20.29 -0.81
CA PRO A 83 -9.87 -21.65 -0.33
C PRO A 83 -8.92 -21.69 0.87
N GLU A 84 -9.12 -22.65 1.77
CA GLU A 84 -8.40 -22.74 3.05
C GLU A 84 -6.87 -22.76 2.89
N HIS A 85 -6.35 -23.50 1.90
CA HIS A 85 -4.90 -23.56 1.64
C HIS A 85 -4.30 -22.22 1.17
N ALA A 86 -5.12 -21.25 0.74
CA ALA A 86 -4.68 -19.92 0.32
C ALA A 86 -4.60 -18.92 1.49
N GLN A 87 -5.01 -19.33 2.69
CA GLN A 87 -5.11 -18.45 3.86
C GLN A 87 -3.76 -17.87 4.27
N ASP A 88 -2.66 -18.63 4.17
CA ASP A 88 -1.32 -18.09 4.45
C ASP A 88 -0.87 -17.02 3.44
N ALA A 89 -1.16 -17.24 2.16
CA ALA A 89 -0.87 -16.27 1.11
C ALA A 89 -1.73 -15.00 1.30
N PHE A 90 -2.99 -15.16 1.69
CA PHE A 90 -3.87 -14.04 2.03
C PHE A 90 -3.40 -13.30 3.28
N ARG A 91 -3.05 -13.96 4.38
CA ARG A 91 -2.50 -13.31 5.58
C ARG A 91 -1.24 -12.51 5.25
N THR A 92 -0.39 -13.06 4.40
CA THR A 92 0.82 -12.36 3.93
C THR A 92 0.47 -11.11 3.14
N LEU A 93 -0.57 -11.16 2.29
CA LEU A 93 -1.05 -9.97 1.60
C LEU A 93 -1.71 -8.98 2.55
N ALA A 94 -2.57 -9.47 3.45
CA ALA A 94 -3.31 -8.73 4.47
C ALA A 94 -2.39 -7.95 5.41
N GLY A 95 -1.15 -8.42 5.57
CA GLY A 95 -0.10 -7.75 6.31
C GLY A 95 0.15 -6.29 5.91
N LEU A 96 -0.17 -5.86 4.68
CA LEU A 96 -0.08 -4.44 4.30
C LEU A 96 -0.96 -3.56 5.18
N TRP A 97 -2.21 -3.96 5.38
CA TRP A 97 -3.16 -3.20 6.17
C TRP A 97 -2.88 -3.34 7.67
N VAL A 98 -2.30 -4.48 8.09
CA VAL A 98 -1.76 -4.62 9.46
C VAL A 98 -0.64 -3.61 9.70
N LEU A 99 0.25 -3.38 8.73
CA LEU A 99 1.29 -2.35 8.82
C LEU A 99 0.70 -0.93 8.84
N GLU A 100 -0.31 -0.65 8.02
CA GLU A 100 -1.00 0.65 8.04
C GLU A 100 -1.68 0.91 9.40
N ASP A 101 -2.36 -0.09 9.94
CA ASP A 101 -3.00 0.00 11.25
C ASP A 101 -1.95 0.16 12.36
N LEU A 102 -0.86 -0.63 12.35
CA LEU A 102 0.24 -0.48 13.31
C LEU A 102 0.87 0.92 13.23
N GLY A 103 1.17 1.40 12.02
CA GLY A 103 1.67 2.74 11.76
C GLY A 103 0.76 3.82 12.30
N LYS A 104 -0.55 3.70 12.05
CA LYS A 104 -1.57 4.63 12.55
C LYS A 104 -1.62 4.63 14.08
N VAL A 105 -1.71 3.45 14.70
CA VAL A 105 -1.77 3.33 16.17
C VAL A 105 -0.54 3.95 16.81
N LEU A 106 0.66 3.56 16.37
CA LEU A 106 1.90 4.04 16.98
C LEU A 106 2.14 5.53 16.71
N SER A 107 1.80 6.04 15.51
CA SER A 107 1.97 7.47 15.20
C SER A 107 1.01 8.35 16.01
N LYS A 108 -0.26 7.94 16.15
CA LYS A 108 -1.22 8.66 17.00
C LYS A 108 -0.79 8.66 18.46
N LYS A 109 -0.31 7.52 18.97
CA LYS A 109 0.23 7.44 20.34
C LYS A 109 1.46 8.31 20.53
N ALA A 110 2.35 8.39 19.53
CA ALA A 110 3.49 9.31 19.55
C ALA A 110 3.05 10.79 19.61
N ALA A 111 1.95 11.12 18.93
CA ALA A 111 1.35 12.46 18.93
C ALA A 111 0.48 12.77 20.17
N GLY A 112 0.30 11.80 21.09
CA GLY A 112 -0.59 11.95 22.24
C GLY A 112 -2.08 11.92 21.89
N GLU A 113 -2.44 11.44 20.69
CA GLU A 113 -3.81 11.34 20.23
C GLU A 113 -4.47 10.01 20.63
N ALA A 114 -5.80 10.07 20.83
CA ALA A 114 -6.60 8.88 21.00
C ALA A 114 -6.71 8.09 19.68
N VAL A 115 -6.71 6.77 19.80
CA VAL A 115 -6.90 5.86 18.67
C VAL A 115 -8.33 5.35 18.73
N ASP A 116 -9.12 5.70 17.72
CA ASP A 116 -10.46 5.14 17.51
C ASP A 116 -10.33 3.80 16.77
N GLU A 117 -10.77 2.71 17.40
CA GLU A 117 -10.71 1.36 16.83
C GLU A 117 -11.47 1.25 15.50
N THR A 118 -12.48 2.10 15.28
CA THR A 118 -13.23 2.14 14.01
C THR A 118 -12.40 2.63 12.83
N GLU A 119 -11.22 3.19 13.07
CA GLU A 119 -10.27 3.59 12.03
C GLU A 119 -9.37 2.45 11.59
N LEU A 120 -9.36 1.34 12.33
CA LEU A 120 -8.52 0.19 12.05
C LEU A 120 -9.25 -0.76 11.13
N SER A 121 -8.52 -1.31 10.17
CA SER A 121 -9.08 -2.27 9.23
C SER A 121 -9.29 -3.63 9.89
N LEU A 122 -8.40 -4.01 10.83
CA LEU A 122 -8.46 -5.24 11.65
C LEU A 122 -8.65 -6.52 10.81
N VAL A 123 -7.93 -6.59 9.69
CA VAL A 123 -8.20 -7.54 8.59
C VAL A 123 -7.62 -8.93 8.80
N ASP A 124 -6.74 -9.09 9.79
CA ASP A 124 -6.08 -10.35 10.14
C ASP A 124 -6.42 -10.70 11.58
N ASP A 125 -7.16 -11.79 11.78
CA ASP A 125 -7.55 -12.30 13.10
C ASP A 125 -6.33 -12.57 13.99
N LYS A 126 -5.15 -12.82 13.39
CA LYS A 126 -3.90 -12.99 14.15
C LYS A 126 -3.44 -11.69 14.81
N TYR A 127 -3.48 -10.57 14.09
CA TYR A 127 -2.93 -9.28 14.57
C TYR A 127 -4.00 -8.33 15.08
N ALA A 128 -5.27 -8.51 14.74
CA ALA A 128 -6.37 -7.66 15.21
C ALA A 128 -6.43 -7.57 16.75
N PRO A 129 -6.31 -8.67 17.53
CA PRO A 129 -6.28 -8.57 18.99
C PRO A 129 -5.11 -7.76 19.53
N LEU A 130 -3.93 -7.85 18.90
CA LEU A 130 -2.76 -7.06 19.28
C LEU A 130 -2.98 -5.58 18.96
N LEU A 131 -3.45 -5.26 17.75
CA LEU A 131 -3.74 -3.88 17.33
C LEU A 131 -4.76 -3.21 18.24
N LEU A 132 -5.82 -3.94 18.65
CA LEU A 132 -6.81 -3.45 19.61
C LEU A 132 -6.20 -3.18 20.99
N LYS A 133 -5.31 -4.05 21.48
CA LYS A 133 -4.57 -3.81 22.73
C LYS A 133 -3.68 -2.58 22.62
N LEU A 134 -2.97 -2.40 21.51
CA LEU A 134 -2.12 -1.23 21.26
C LEU A 134 -2.93 0.07 21.16
N ALA A 135 -4.11 0.03 20.54
CA ALA A 135 -5.01 1.18 20.48
C ALA A 135 -5.45 1.64 21.88
N LYS A 136 -5.71 0.68 22.78
CA LYS A 136 -6.11 0.92 24.18
C LYS A 136 -4.95 1.25 25.12
N ALA A 137 -3.70 1.00 24.71
CA ALA A 137 -2.52 1.29 25.53
C ALA A 137 -2.44 2.79 25.86
N ARG A 138 -1.95 3.15 27.04
CA ARG A 138 -1.91 4.55 27.49
C ARG A 138 -0.89 5.37 26.72
N ASP A 139 0.28 4.78 26.46
CA ASP A 139 1.43 5.44 25.86
C ASP A 139 2.28 4.43 25.07
N LEU A 140 3.34 4.94 24.43
CA LEU A 140 4.27 4.10 23.67
C LEU A 140 5.10 3.16 24.56
N ARG A 141 5.27 3.45 25.85
CA ARG A 141 5.95 2.55 26.79
C ARG A 141 5.11 1.32 27.08
N GLU A 142 3.80 1.47 27.20
CA GLU A 142 2.87 0.34 27.29
C GLU A 142 2.79 -0.43 25.95
N CYS A 143 2.80 0.27 24.81
CA CYS A 143 2.92 -0.37 23.50
C CYS A 143 4.19 -1.24 23.40
N ALA A 144 5.34 -0.76 23.88
CA ALA A 144 6.58 -1.53 23.88
C ALA A 144 6.45 -2.84 24.69
N LYS A 145 5.78 -2.80 25.85
CA LYS A 145 5.49 -4.02 26.62
C LYS A 145 4.60 -5.01 25.87
N LEU A 146 3.57 -4.51 25.18
CA LEU A 146 2.65 -5.35 24.40
C LEU A 146 3.30 -5.96 23.16
N LEU A 147 4.34 -5.31 22.63
CA LEU A 147 5.13 -5.80 21.50
C LEU A 147 6.30 -6.69 21.91
N GLN A 148 6.51 -6.94 23.21
CA GLN A 148 7.49 -7.92 23.67
C GLN A 148 7.18 -9.28 23.03
N ASN A 149 8.20 -9.90 22.43
CA ASN A 149 8.14 -11.17 21.67
C ASN A 149 7.55 -11.09 20.25
N GLN A 150 7.28 -9.89 19.72
CA GLN A 150 6.97 -9.79 18.30
C GLN A 150 8.26 -9.95 17.47
N GLU A 151 8.25 -10.85 16.49
CA GLU A 151 9.41 -11.16 15.61
C GLU A 151 9.98 -9.94 14.87
N PHE A 152 9.22 -8.85 14.82
CA PHE A 152 9.59 -7.62 14.12
C PHE A 152 10.06 -6.49 15.05
N ALA A 153 10.08 -6.70 16.36
CA ALA A 153 10.46 -5.69 17.35
C ALA A 153 11.51 -6.28 18.30
N ASP A 154 12.78 -6.02 18.00
CA ASP A 154 13.90 -6.38 18.88
C ASP A 154 14.01 -5.45 20.09
N ASP A 155 14.89 -5.80 21.03
CA ASP A 155 15.05 -5.06 22.30
C ASP A 155 15.42 -3.59 22.09
N GLU A 156 16.21 -3.28 21.05
CA GLU A 156 16.59 -1.91 20.72
C GLU A 156 15.39 -1.11 20.19
N ALA A 157 14.62 -1.69 19.26
CA ALA A 157 13.41 -1.07 18.73
C ALA A 157 12.37 -0.85 19.84
N LEU A 158 12.20 -1.79 20.75
CA LEU A 158 11.29 -1.66 21.90
C LEU A 158 11.76 -0.59 22.90
N ALA A 159 13.07 -0.48 23.14
CA ALA A 159 13.63 0.59 23.97
C ALA A 159 13.35 1.97 23.35
N LYS A 160 13.58 2.13 22.05
CA LYS A 160 13.28 3.39 21.34
C LYS A 160 11.80 3.72 21.31
N LEU A 161 10.95 2.71 21.14
CA LEU A 161 9.50 2.90 21.25
C LEU A 161 9.11 3.42 22.64
N ALA A 162 9.68 2.86 23.71
CA ALA A 162 9.40 3.31 25.07
C ALA A 162 9.93 4.72 25.39
N GLU A 163 10.93 5.21 24.64
CA GLU A 163 11.41 6.59 24.64
C GLU A 163 10.54 7.54 23.81
N GLY A 164 9.58 7.01 23.04
CA GLY A 164 8.64 7.79 22.25
C GLY A 164 8.86 7.74 20.74
N ASP A 165 9.82 6.94 20.24
CA ASP A 165 10.14 6.85 18.81
C ASP A 165 9.69 5.51 18.20
N PRO A 166 8.60 5.48 17.40
CA PRO A 166 8.10 4.26 16.81
C PRO A 166 8.86 3.81 15.55
N ARG A 167 9.79 4.61 15.02
CA ARG A 167 10.36 4.40 13.68
C ARG A 167 11.06 3.06 13.52
N MET A 168 11.82 2.62 14.53
CA MET A 168 12.53 1.33 14.47
C MET A 168 11.57 0.14 14.45
N VAL A 169 10.53 0.16 15.28
CA VAL A 169 9.47 -0.87 15.29
C VAL A 169 8.74 -0.91 13.95
N LEU A 170 8.42 0.25 13.38
CA LEU A 170 7.75 0.32 12.08
C LEU A 170 8.64 -0.18 10.94
N ALA A 171 9.93 0.13 10.97
CA ALA A 171 10.90 -0.38 10.00
C ALA A 171 11.07 -1.91 10.12
N GLY A 172 11.16 -2.43 11.34
CA GLY A 172 11.21 -3.86 11.62
C GLY A 172 9.96 -4.60 11.12
N ALA A 173 8.78 -4.01 11.36
CA ALA A 173 7.51 -4.55 10.88
C ALA A 173 7.44 -4.60 9.34
N ASP A 174 7.84 -3.52 8.65
CA ASP A 174 7.89 -3.49 7.18
C ASP A 174 8.89 -4.54 6.65
N GLY A 175 10.09 -4.62 7.23
CA GLY A 175 11.09 -5.64 6.87
C GLY A 175 10.58 -7.06 7.04
N TYR A 176 9.92 -7.34 8.17
CA TYR A 176 9.29 -8.63 8.46
C TYR A 176 8.20 -9.00 7.44
N TYR A 177 7.32 -8.06 7.11
CA TYR A 177 6.28 -8.22 6.10
C TYR A 177 6.87 -8.59 4.72
N TRP A 178 7.90 -7.86 4.27
CA TRP A 178 8.48 -8.11 2.95
C TRP A 178 9.27 -9.42 2.90
N LYS A 179 9.94 -9.80 3.99
CA LYS A 179 10.60 -11.11 4.12
C LYS A 179 9.58 -12.25 3.95
N ARG A 180 8.44 -12.16 4.64
CA ARG A 180 7.36 -13.15 4.51
C ARG A 180 6.72 -13.12 3.13
N THR A 181 6.54 -11.95 2.54
CA THR A 181 6.03 -11.79 1.17
C THR A 181 6.92 -12.52 0.17
N VAL A 182 8.24 -12.33 0.23
CA VAL A 182 9.17 -13.03 -0.65
C VAL A 182 9.12 -14.55 -0.43
N SER A 183 9.27 -14.99 0.83
CA SER A 183 9.26 -16.41 1.19
C SER A 183 8.00 -17.14 0.71
N ASN A 184 6.82 -16.59 1.04
CA ASN A 184 5.55 -17.23 0.72
C ASN A 184 5.21 -17.16 -0.77
N THR A 185 5.64 -16.10 -1.44
CA THR A 185 5.52 -16.01 -2.90
C THR A 185 6.35 -17.09 -3.60
N LEU A 186 7.60 -17.30 -3.17
CA LEU A 186 8.45 -18.35 -3.74
C LEU A 186 7.88 -19.74 -3.44
N ALA A 187 7.44 -19.99 -2.20
CA ALA A 187 6.84 -21.26 -1.81
C ALA A 187 5.53 -21.58 -2.56
N SER A 188 4.77 -20.56 -2.97
CA SER A 188 3.50 -20.76 -3.67
C SER A 188 3.63 -21.38 -5.07
N GLY A 189 4.77 -21.20 -5.74
CA GLY A 189 4.94 -21.58 -7.15
C GLY A 189 4.05 -20.81 -8.14
N ASP A 190 3.26 -19.82 -7.70
CA ASP A 190 2.38 -19.03 -8.57
C ASP A 190 3.19 -17.99 -9.34
N ALA A 191 3.36 -18.23 -10.64
CA ALA A 191 4.18 -17.39 -11.51
C ALA A 191 3.64 -15.96 -11.66
N GLN A 192 2.31 -15.77 -11.63
CA GLN A 192 1.69 -14.46 -11.73
C GLN A 192 1.83 -13.70 -10.41
N LEU A 193 1.62 -14.37 -9.28
CA LEU A 193 1.90 -13.80 -7.95
C LEU A 193 3.35 -13.36 -7.84
N LEU A 194 4.30 -14.19 -8.29
CA LEU A 194 5.73 -13.87 -8.32
C LEU A 194 6.00 -12.62 -9.15
N ARG A 195 5.43 -12.51 -10.37
CA ARG A 195 5.65 -11.33 -11.21
C ARG A 195 5.05 -10.05 -10.62
N ILE A 196 3.89 -10.15 -9.96
CA ILE A 196 3.27 -9.03 -9.23
C ILE A 196 4.15 -8.58 -8.07
N ASN A 197 4.51 -9.50 -7.16
CA ASN A 197 5.27 -9.15 -5.96
C ASN A 197 6.71 -8.73 -6.28
N ARG A 198 7.33 -9.31 -7.32
CA ARG A 198 8.63 -8.84 -7.81
C ARG A 198 8.54 -7.39 -8.29
N ALA A 199 7.55 -7.03 -9.09
CA ALA A 199 7.39 -5.65 -9.54
C ALA A 199 7.17 -4.68 -8.37
N ARG A 200 6.41 -5.09 -7.36
CA ARG A 200 6.21 -4.29 -6.12
C ARG A 200 7.51 -4.05 -5.37
N VAL A 201 8.32 -5.11 -5.18
CA VAL A 201 9.63 -5.01 -4.51
C VAL A 201 10.61 -4.18 -5.33
N ASP A 202 10.70 -4.41 -6.64
CA ASP A 202 11.60 -3.67 -7.53
C ASP A 202 11.30 -2.18 -7.50
N ALA A 203 10.03 -1.79 -7.58
CA ALA A 203 9.59 -0.40 -7.51
C ALA A 203 9.97 0.24 -6.16
N LYS A 204 9.68 -0.44 -5.04
CA LYS A 204 9.96 0.09 -3.71
C LYS A 204 11.47 0.21 -3.44
N ASN A 205 12.26 -0.79 -3.83
CA ASN A 205 13.72 -0.74 -3.70
C ASN A 205 14.34 0.35 -4.58
N ALA A 206 13.87 0.52 -5.82
CA ALA A 206 14.33 1.62 -6.67
C ALA A 206 14.07 2.99 -6.03
N LEU A 207 12.87 3.21 -5.49
CA LEU A 207 12.52 4.45 -4.79
C LEU A 207 13.36 4.67 -3.53
N ILE A 208 13.61 3.62 -2.74
CA ILE A 208 14.50 3.69 -1.57
C ILE A 208 15.90 4.13 -2.02
N ILE A 209 16.47 3.50 -3.04
CA ILE A 209 17.81 3.83 -3.54
C ILE A 209 17.88 5.29 -4.02
N LEU A 210 16.93 5.71 -4.85
CA LEU A 210 16.91 7.06 -5.43
C LEU A 210 16.76 8.15 -4.35
N ARG A 211 15.87 7.94 -3.37
CA ARG A 211 15.67 8.89 -2.26
C ARG A 211 16.91 8.98 -1.38
N LEU A 212 17.48 7.84 -0.98
CA LEU A 212 18.67 7.84 -0.12
C LEU A 212 19.90 8.41 -0.84
N LYS A 213 20.05 8.16 -2.15
CA LYS A 213 21.10 8.80 -2.95
C LYS A 213 20.93 10.31 -3.06
N ARG A 214 19.70 10.78 -3.29
CA ARG A 214 19.39 12.22 -3.26
C ARG A 214 19.77 12.85 -1.91
N ASP A 215 19.58 12.12 -0.82
CA ASP A 215 19.90 12.55 0.54
C ASP A 215 21.38 12.32 0.91
N GLY A 216 22.24 11.92 -0.04
CA GLY A 216 23.69 11.76 0.17
C GLY A 216 24.11 10.55 1.00
N ILE A 217 23.23 9.56 1.17
CA ILE A 217 23.51 8.37 1.99
C ILE A 217 24.49 7.43 1.25
N PRO A 218 25.56 6.94 1.92
CA PRO A 218 26.53 6.04 1.31
C PRO A 218 25.94 4.71 0.81
N ALA A 219 26.56 4.13 -0.22
CA ALA A 219 26.11 2.90 -0.87
C ALA A 219 25.90 1.72 0.12
N ASP A 220 26.80 1.54 1.08
CA ASP A 220 26.70 0.45 2.06
C ASP A 220 25.52 0.60 3.01
N GLU A 221 25.18 1.83 3.39
CA GLU A 221 23.99 2.13 4.19
C GLU A 221 22.69 1.97 3.38
N ILE A 222 22.72 2.31 2.09
CA ILE A 222 21.61 2.05 1.18
C ILE A 222 21.31 0.55 1.10
N ARG A 223 22.34 -0.29 0.94
CA ARG A 223 22.19 -1.76 0.84
C ARG A 223 21.48 -2.34 2.07
N LYS A 224 21.82 -1.86 3.27
CA LYS A 224 21.21 -2.31 4.54
C LYS A 224 19.72 -1.96 4.65
N ARG A 225 19.23 -0.97 3.88
CA ARG A 225 17.84 -0.49 3.91
C ARG A 225 16.95 -1.09 2.83
N LEU A 226 17.50 -1.91 1.92
CA LEU A 226 16.71 -2.52 0.87
C LEU A 226 15.81 -3.63 1.41
N LEU A 227 14.63 -3.73 0.81
CA LEU A 227 13.74 -4.85 1.05
C LEU A 227 14.34 -6.15 0.50
N PRO A 228 14.02 -7.31 1.11
CA PRO A 228 14.36 -8.61 0.57
C PRO A 228 13.98 -8.72 -0.91
N SER A 229 14.95 -9.14 -1.73
CA SER A 229 14.77 -9.24 -3.18
C SER A 229 14.48 -10.67 -3.64
N PHE A 230 13.74 -10.79 -4.73
CA PHE A 230 13.61 -12.05 -5.47
C PHE A 230 14.83 -12.37 -6.33
N VAL A 231 15.71 -11.39 -6.57
CA VAL A 231 16.95 -11.50 -7.35
C VAL A 231 18.00 -10.58 -6.73
N GLY A 232 19.10 -11.15 -6.22
CA GLY A 232 20.06 -10.44 -5.35
C GLY A 232 20.73 -9.21 -5.97
N SER A 233 21.49 -9.37 -7.05
CA SER A 233 22.43 -8.35 -7.54
C SER A 233 21.85 -7.24 -8.41
N ARG A 234 20.54 -7.28 -8.72
CA ARG A 234 19.96 -6.42 -9.77
C ARG A 234 19.98 -4.91 -9.44
N TYR A 235 20.14 -4.55 -8.17
CA TYR A 235 20.14 -3.14 -7.73
C TYR A 235 21.53 -2.53 -7.64
N ASN A 236 22.59 -3.35 -7.68
CA ASN A 236 23.97 -2.88 -7.50
C ASN A 236 24.33 -1.79 -8.49
N ALA A 237 23.98 -1.95 -9.76
CA ALA A 237 24.23 -0.95 -10.79
C ALA A 237 23.59 0.40 -10.45
N ILE A 238 22.38 0.42 -9.90
CA ILE A 238 21.69 1.67 -9.51
C ILE A 238 22.40 2.31 -8.31
N ILE A 239 22.80 1.50 -7.33
CA ILE A 239 23.47 1.95 -6.09
C ILE A 239 24.88 2.48 -6.38
N GLU A 240 25.64 1.80 -7.24
CA GLU A 240 27.04 2.09 -7.54
C GLU A 240 27.22 3.15 -8.63
N ALA A 241 26.14 3.57 -9.30
CA ALA A 241 26.20 4.64 -10.29
C ALA A 241 26.85 5.91 -9.71
N GLY A 242 27.67 6.60 -10.51
CA GLY A 242 28.51 7.70 -10.03
C GLY A 242 27.74 8.91 -9.49
N ASP A 243 26.51 9.14 -9.95
CA ASP A 243 25.64 10.21 -9.48
C ASP A 243 24.15 9.80 -9.49
N LEU A 244 23.29 10.69 -9.01
CA LEU A 244 21.84 10.51 -8.96
C LEU A 244 21.22 10.40 -10.36
N ASN A 245 21.72 11.13 -11.36
CA ASN A 245 21.18 11.13 -12.71
C ASN A 245 21.41 9.78 -13.40
N ALA A 246 22.59 9.19 -13.23
CA ALA A 246 22.91 7.85 -13.70
C ALA A 246 22.06 6.78 -12.98
N SER A 247 21.82 6.93 -11.68
CA SER A 247 20.88 6.07 -10.95
C SER A 247 19.46 6.17 -11.48
N ILE A 248 18.99 7.38 -11.79
CA ILE A 248 17.67 7.63 -12.39
C ILE A 248 17.54 6.86 -13.71
N ASP A 249 18.53 6.94 -14.60
CA ASP A 249 18.50 6.24 -15.89
C ASP A 249 18.45 4.73 -15.74
N LEU A 250 19.29 4.18 -14.86
CA LEU A 250 19.32 2.73 -14.60
C LEU A 250 18.03 2.24 -13.97
N ALA A 251 17.45 2.99 -13.03
CA ALA A 251 16.17 2.67 -12.42
C ALA A 251 15.02 2.75 -13.44
N ALA A 252 14.97 3.81 -14.25
CA ALA A 252 13.97 3.98 -15.30
C ALA A 252 14.03 2.83 -16.32
N LYS A 253 15.23 2.47 -16.78
CA LYS A 253 15.46 1.32 -17.67
C LYS A 253 15.04 -0.01 -17.04
N MET A 254 15.44 -0.25 -15.79
CA MET A 254 15.10 -1.49 -15.07
C MET A 254 13.59 -1.68 -14.93
N LEU A 255 12.86 -0.58 -14.69
CA LEU A 255 11.42 -0.60 -14.42
C LEU A 255 10.57 -0.37 -15.68
N GLY A 256 11.17 0.00 -16.81
CA GLY A 256 10.46 0.32 -18.05
C GLY A 256 9.66 1.63 -17.97
N VAL A 257 10.21 2.62 -17.28
CA VAL A 257 9.57 3.94 -17.08
C VAL A 257 9.88 4.84 -18.29
N PRO A 258 8.94 5.70 -18.74
CA PRO A 258 9.18 6.62 -19.85
C PRO A 258 10.37 7.55 -19.62
N GLU A 259 11.16 7.79 -20.67
CA GLU A 259 12.33 8.68 -20.63
C GLU A 259 11.97 10.12 -20.23
N SER A 260 10.76 10.57 -20.56
CA SER A 260 10.26 11.90 -20.16
C SER A 260 10.18 12.07 -18.64
N ALA A 261 9.80 11.03 -17.90
CA ALA A 261 9.74 11.05 -16.44
C ALA A 261 11.15 11.05 -15.83
N ALA A 262 12.08 10.28 -16.41
CA ALA A 262 13.48 10.30 -16.02
C ALA A 262 14.11 11.69 -16.26
N ALA A 263 13.84 12.31 -17.41
CA ALA A 263 14.32 13.65 -17.73
C ALA A 263 13.80 14.71 -16.74
N ALA A 264 12.50 14.65 -16.39
CA ALA A 264 11.91 15.52 -15.38
C ALA A 264 12.56 15.35 -13.99
N ALA A 265 12.87 14.11 -13.59
CA ALA A 265 13.54 13.86 -12.32
C ALA A 265 14.95 14.46 -12.25
N LYS A 266 15.73 14.38 -13.34
CA LYS A 266 17.05 15.01 -13.43
C LYS A 266 17.01 16.54 -13.36
N GLN A 267 15.87 17.15 -13.68
CA GLN A 267 15.60 18.59 -13.54
C GLN A 267 15.08 18.95 -12.14
N GLY A 268 15.20 18.05 -11.16
CA GLY A 268 14.79 18.29 -9.77
C GLY A 268 13.37 17.83 -9.44
N ARG A 269 12.58 17.37 -10.41
CA ARG A 269 11.21 16.84 -10.17
C ARG A 269 11.20 15.33 -9.97
N LEU A 270 11.91 14.84 -8.95
CA LEU A 270 11.99 13.40 -8.67
C LEU A 270 10.59 12.76 -8.54
N SER A 271 9.62 13.51 -8.01
CA SER A 271 8.21 13.10 -7.93
C SER A 271 7.61 12.66 -9.26
N ALA A 272 8.01 13.24 -10.40
CA ALA A 272 7.53 12.83 -11.72
C ALA A 272 7.94 11.38 -12.05
N LEU A 273 9.17 11.01 -11.69
CA LEU A 273 9.66 9.62 -11.83
C LEU A 273 8.96 8.69 -10.85
N GLU A 274 8.71 9.12 -9.61
CA GLU A 274 7.98 8.30 -8.63
C GLU A 274 6.57 7.96 -9.11
N VAL A 275 5.85 8.96 -9.64
CA VAL A 275 4.52 8.78 -10.22
C VAL A 275 4.56 7.83 -11.41
N ALA A 276 5.55 7.97 -12.29
CA ALA A 276 5.68 7.10 -13.45
C ALA A 276 6.02 5.64 -13.07
N ILE A 277 6.81 5.44 -12.01
CA ILE A 277 7.04 4.11 -11.40
C ILE A 277 5.74 3.52 -10.86
N GLU A 278 4.95 4.32 -10.12
CA GLU A 278 3.66 3.88 -9.56
C GLU A 278 2.66 3.48 -10.66
N ARG A 279 2.57 4.29 -11.72
CA ARG A 279 1.74 4.01 -12.92
C ARG A 279 2.17 2.71 -13.60
N GLY A 280 3.47 2.55 -13.89
CA GLY A 280 4.01 1.35 -14.50
C GLY A 280 3.79 0.09 -13.64
N LEU A 281 3.85 0.21 -12.32
CA LEU A 281 3.52 -0.86 -11.40
C LEU A 281 2.04 -1.25 -11.48
N VAL A 282 1.12 -0.29 -11.48
CA VAL A 282 -0.33 -0.57 -11.64
C VAL A 282 -0.64 -1.24 -12.96
N GLU A 283 -0.04 -0.78 -14.06
CA GLU A 283 -0.18 -1.43 -15.38
C GLU A 283 0.35 -2.87 -15.37
N ARG A 284 1.49 -3.10 -14.71
CA ARG A 284 2.04 -4.45 -14.51
C ARG A 284 1.05 -5.32 -13.75
N VAL A 285 0.54 -4.85 -12.62
CA VAL A 285 -0.41 -5.59 -11.79
C VAL A 285 -1.71 -5.87 -12.55
N LEU A 286 -2.21 -4.90 -13.33
CA LEU A 286 -3.36 -5.09 -14.21
C LEU A 286 -3.16 -6.22 -15.20
N ARG A 287 -2.01 -6.23 -15.90
CA ARG A 287 -1.67 -7.24 -16.88
C ARG A 287 -1.52 -8.63 -16.24
N GLU A 288 -0.69 -8.74 -15.20
CA GLU A 288 -0.41 -10.04 -14.56
C GLU A 288 -1.65 -10.61 -13.86
N SER A 289 -2.50 -9.77 -13.27
CA SER A 289 -3.76 -10.21 -12.66
C SER A 289 -4.79 -10.70 -13.68
N ARG A 290 -4.77 -10.17 -14.91
CA ARG A 290 -5.60 -10.65 -16.03
C ARG A 290 -5.11 -12.01 -16.56
N LEU A 291 -3.79 -12.20 -16.61
CA LEU A 291 -3.16 -13.45 -17.04
C LEU A 291 -3.21 -14.55 -15.97
N SER A 292 -3.58 -14.21 -14.73
CA SER A 292 -3.69 -15.16 -13.63
C SER A 292 -4.96 -15.99 -13.76
N VAL A 293 -4.81 -17.28 -14.07
CA VAL A 293 -5.92 -18.23 -14.18
C VAL A 293 -5.93 -19.13 -12.95
N LEU A 294 -7.00 -19.03 -12.16
CA LEU A 294 -7.25 -19.88 -10.98
C LEU A 294 -6.04 -19.97 -10.03
N GLY A 295 -5.64 -18.81 -9.49
CA GLY A 295 -4.52 -18.63 -8.58
C GLY A 295 -4.55 -17.29 -7.86
N MET A 296 -3.61 -17.09 -6.95
CA MET A 296 -3.51 -15.92 -6.06
C MET A 296 -3.16 -14.64 -6.81
N GLY A 297 -2.49 -14.71 -7.96
CA GLY A 297 -2.15 -13.52 -8.75
C GLY A 297 -3.36 -12.62 -9.08
N ALA A 298 -4.52 -13.21 -9.39
CA ALA A 298 -5.76 -12.46 -9.68
C ALA A 298 -6.27 -11.72 -8.44
N ILE A 299 -6.19 -12.37 -7.27
CA ILE A 299 -6.68 -11.88 -5.98
C ILE A 299 -5.77 -10.77 -5.46
N THR A 300 -4.46 -11.02 -5.44
CA THR A 300 -3.45 -10.02 -5.08
C THR A 300 -3.54 -8.80 -5.98
N GLY A 301 -3.71 -9.00 -7.28
CA GLY A 301 -3.84 -7.90 -8.21
C GLY A 301 -5.10 -7.07 -7.98
N PHE A 302 -6.25 -7.70 -7.76
CA PHE A 302 -7.48 -6.96 -7.41
C PHE A 302 -7.31 -6.14 -6.12
N LEU A 303 -6.79 -6.75 -5.06
CA LEU A 303 -6.64 -6.07 -3.77
C LEU A 303 -5.65 -4.89 -3.86
N TYR A 304 -4.56 -5.05 -4.61
CA TYR A 304 -3.62 -3.96 -4.87
C TYR A 304 -4.29 -2.81 -5.64
N LEU A 305 -5.05 -3.12 -6.69
CA LEU A 305 -5.77 -2.09 -7.46
C LEU A 305 -6.83 -1.37 -6.63
N LYS A 306 -7.56 -2.10 -5.77
CA LYS A 306 -8.53 -1.51 -4.85
C LYS A 306 -7.87 -0.59 -3.84
N TRP A 307 -6.71 -0.99 -3.31
CA TRP A 307 -5.92 -0.16 -2.41
C TRP A 307 -5.44 1.12 -3.09
N THR A 308 -4.90 1.03 -4.31
CA THR A 308 -4.50 2.21 -5.09
C THR A 308 -5.69 3.13 -5.41
N GLU A 309 -6.85 2.58 -5.77
CA GLU A 309 -8.09 3.38 -5.98
C GLU A 309 -8.47 4.16 -4.72
N ILE A 310 -8.48 3.51 -3.56
CA ILE A 310 -8.76 4.18 -2.28
C ILE A 310 -7.72 5.26 -2.00
N GLY A 311 -6.44 4.99 -2.25
CA GLY A 311 -5.37 5.99 -2.15
C GLY A 311 -5.63 7.21 -3.05
N ASN A 312 -6.07 6.99 -4.28
CA ASN A 312 -6.41 8.07 -5.21
C ASN A 312 -7.61 8.88 -4.74
N ILE A 313 -8.67 8.23 -4.25
CA ILE A 313 -9.83 8.96 -3.69
C ILE A 313 -9.40 9.79 -2.47
N ARG A 314 -8.57 9.25 -1.58
CA ARG A 314 -8.02 9.99 -0.43
C ARG A 314 -7.21 11.21 -0.87
N LYS A 315 -6.31 11.06 -1.84
CA LYS A 315 -5.52 12.16 -2.43
C LYS A 315 -6.45 13.25 -2.97
N ILE A 316 -7.45 12.88 -3.78
CA ILE A 316 -8.42 13.83 -4.34
C ILE A 316 -9.19 14.55 -3.23
N ALA A 317 -9.77 13.83 -2.29
CA ALA A 317 -10.57 14.41 -1.21
C ALA A 317 -9.74 15.36 -0.34
N TYR A 318 -8.52 14.98 0.01
CA TYR A 318 -7.60 15.81 0.80
C TYR A 318 -7.24 17.08 0.04
N ALA A 319 -6.79 16.97 -1.21
CA ALA A 319 -6.46 18.13 -2.03
C ALA A 319 -7.67 19.05 -2.27
N THR A 320 -8.87 18.49 -2.41
CA THR A 320 -10.12 19.28 -2.50
C THR A 320 -10.39 20.03 -1.20
N HIS A 321 -10.22 19.37 -0.05
CA HIS A 321 -10.49 19.96 1.26
C HIS A 321 -9.57 21.14 1.58
N TYR A 322 -8.29 21.04 1.22
CA TYR A 322 -7.27 22.03 1.53
C TYR A 322 -6.96 22.99 0.37
N GLY A 323 -7.68 22.90 -0.76
CA GLY A 323 -7.45 23.76 -1.92
C GLY A 323 -6.15 23.48 -2.69
N LEU A 324 -5.62 22.26 -2.61
CA LEU A 324 -4.34 21.83 -3.19
C LEU A 324 -4.51 21.01 -4.49
N LYS A 325 -5.62 21.21 -5.21
CA LYS A 325 -5.93 20.41 -6.41
C LYS A 325 -4.91 20.58 -7.53
N GLU A 326 -4.35 21.76 -7.68
CA GLU A 326 -3.32 22.06 -8.66
C GLU A 326 -2.04 21.23 -8.44
N GLU A 327 -1.78 20.81 -7.19
CA GLU A 327 -0.63 20.00 -6.82
C GLU A 327 -0.82 18.50 -7.12
N LEU A 328 -2.06 18.05 -7.38
CA LEU A 328 -2.33 16.63 -7.69
C LEU A 328 -1.60 16.19 -8.95
N GLY A 329 -1.53 17.05 -9.98
CA GLY A 329 -0.88 16.77 -11.26
C GLY A 329 -1.14 15.35 -11.77
N ASP A 330 -0.07 14.60 -11.99
CA ASP A 330 -0.12 13.21 -12.47
C ASP A 330 -0.24 12.15 -11.36
N THR A 331 -0.27 12.53 -10.09
CA THR A 331 -0.23 11.60 -8.94
C THR A 331 -1.50 10.75 -8.77
N VAL A 332 -2.58 11.16 -9.44
CA VAL A 332 -3.86 10.45 -9.53
C VAL A 332 -4.00 9.86 -10.92
N PHE A 333 -4.20 8.56 -11.00
CA PHE A 333 -4.38 7.85 -12.26
C PHE A 333 -5.37 6.69 -12.10
N THR A 334 -6.01 6.29 -13.20
CA THR A 334 -7.07 5.29 -13.11
C THR A 334 -6.50 3.88 -13.02
N VAL A 335 -6.98 3.09 -12.06
CA VAL A 335 -6.56 1.68 -11.86
C VAL A 335 -7.33 0.69 -12.74
N LYS A 336 -8.43 1.15 -13.36
CA LYS A 336 -9.24 0.40 -14.31
C LYS A 336 -8.82 0.81 -15.72
N ALA A 337 -8.31 -0.14 -16.52
CA ALA A 337 -8.10 0.13 -17.93
C ALA A 337 -9.46 0.38 -18.60
N SER A 338 -9.51 1.40 -19.45
CA SER A 338 -10.63 1.72 -20.34
C SER A 338 -10.99 0.56 -21.26
#